data_AF-A0A523K5X9-F1
#
_entry.id   AF-A0A523K5X9-F1
#
_cell.length_a   1.000
_cell.length_b   1.000
_cell.length_c   1.000
_cell.angle_alpha   90.00
_cell.angle_beta   90.00
_cell.angle_gamma   90.00
#
_symmetry.space_group_name_H-M   'P 1'
#
loop_
_entity.id
_entity.type
_entity.pdbx_description
1 polymer ?
#
loop_
_entity_poly.entity_id
_entity_poly.type
_entity_poly.pdbx_seq_one_letter_code
_entity_poly.pdbx_strand_id
1 'polypeptide(L)' 'MIIISTLLNAAYFLPIIYAAFFRQPAYGESGHYAEAPLPIVITLCLTALATLVLFFMPGIPLQLSQSLVQELP' A
#
# COMPACT_ATOMS: atom_id res chain seq x y z
N MET A 1 10.69 -1.54 22.03
CA MET A 1 9.27 -1.13 21.96
C MET A 1 8.83 -0.79 20.54
N ILE A 2 9.57 0.01 19.76
CA ILE A 2 9.21 0.33 18.36
C ILE A 2 9.07 -0.92 17.49
N ILE A 3 10.04 -1.84 17.54
CA ILE A 3 10.01 -3.08 16.73
C ILE A 3 8.75 -3.92 17.03
N ILE A 4 8.41 -4.10 18.31
CA ILE A 4 7.21 -4.86 18.71
C ILE A 4 5.95 -4.16 18.21
N SER A 5 5.88 -2.83 18.32
CA SER A 5 4.75 -2.03 17.81
C SER A 5 4.62 -2.17 16.29
N THR A 6 5.72 -2.09 15.54
CA THR A 6 5.76 -2.29 14.09
C THR A 6 5.32 -3.70 13.70
N LEU A 7 5.79 -4.74 14.41
CA LEU A 7 5.40 -6.12 14.15
C LEU A 7 3.91 -6.34 14.42
N LEU A 8 3.38 -5.81 15.52
CA LEU A 8 1.97 -5.94 15.85
C LEU A 8 1.09 -5.18 14.83
N ASN A 9 1.55 -4.02 14.36
CA ASN A 9 0.92 -3.28 13.27
C ASN A 9 0.89 -4.09 11.96
N ALA A 10 2.00 -4.72 11.58
CA ALA A 10 2.04 -5.61 10.41
C ALA A 10 1.13 -6.85 10.57
N ALA A 11 1.12 -7.46 11.75
CA ALA A 11 0.28 -8.62 12.06
C ALA A 11 -1.23 -8.29 11.99
N TYR A 12 -1.62 -7.06 12.31
CA TYR A 12 -3.00 -6.59 12.16
C TYR A 12 -3.49 -6.61 10.70
N PHE A 13 -2.59 -6.37 9.72
CA PHE A 13 -2.93 -6.42 8.30
C PHE A 13 -2.96 -7.84 7.71
N LEU A 14 -2.24 -8.79 8.33
CA LEU A 14 -2.12 -10.17 7.87
C LEU A 14 -3.47 -10.87 7.57
N PRO A 15 -4.51 -10.81 8.45
CA PRO A 15 -5.78 -11.48 8.16
C PRO A 15 -6.48 -10.93 6.90
N ILE A 16 -6.32 -9.64 6.60
CA ILE A 16 -6.91 -9.01 5.40
C ILE A 16 -6.24 -9.55 4.14
N ILE A 17 -4.89 -9.58 4.13
CA ILE A 17 -4.11 -10.09 2.99
C ILE A 17 -4.41 -11.58 2.76
N TYR A 18 -4.48 -12.37 3.83
CA TYR A 18 -4.84 -13.78 3.75
C TYR A 18 -6.24 -13.99 3.17
N ALA A 19 -7.24 -13.25 3.68
CA ALA A 19 -8.62 -13.35 3.21
C ALA A 19 -8.79 -12.93 1.75
N ALA A 20 -8.03 -11.94 1.27
CA ALA A 20 -8.15 -11.40 -0.07
C ALA A 20 -7.46 -12.26 -1.15
N PHE A 21 -6.31 -12.88 -0.85
CA PHE A 21 -5.48 -13.57 -1.85
C PHE A 21 -5.39 -15.09 -1.68
N PHE A 22 -5.59 -15.61 -0.46
CA PHE A 22 -5.30 -17.02 -0.14
C PHE A 22 -6.53 -17.80 0.35
N ARG A 23 -7.63 -17.12 0.69
CA ARG A 23 -8.87 -17.79 1.10
C ARG A 23 -9.56 -18.41 -0.11
N GLN A 24 -9.94 -19.68 0.02
CA GLN A 24 -10.74 -20.36 -1.00
C GLN A 24 -12.15 -19.76 -1.08
N PRO A 25 -12.75 -19.66 -2.29
CA PRO A 25 -14.11 -19.18 -2.46
C PRO A 25 -15.10 -20.09 -1.74
N ALA A 26 -16.22 -19.54 -1.25
CA ALA A 26 -17.23 -20.33 -0.56
C ALA A 26 -17.95 -21.27 -1.53
N TYR A 27 -18.49 -22.38 -1.01
CA TYR A 27 -19.24 -23.34 -1.83
C TYR A 27 -20.45 -22.66 -2.49
N GLY A 28 -20.47 -22.61 -3.82
CA GLY A 28 -21.52 -21.95 -4.61
C GLY A 28 -21.16 -20.54 -5.10
N GLU A 29 -20.05 -19.95 -4.66
CA GLU A 29 -19.50 -18.74 -5.29
C GLU A 29 -18.74 -19.16 -6.55
N SER A 30 -19.44 -19.23 -7.68
CA SER A 30 -18.79 -19.27 -8.99
C SER A 30 -17.94 -17.99 -9.09
N GLY A 31 -16.61 -18.12 -9.10
CA GLY A 31 -15.63 -17.02 -9.07
C GLY A 31 -15.64 -16.07 -10.27
N HIS A 32 -16.83 -15.73 -10.78
CA HIS A 32 -17.06 -14.75 -11.83
C HIS A 32 -17.02 -13.35 -11.24
N TYR A 33 -15.84 -12.94 -10.79
CA TYR A 33 -15.56 -11.53 -10.58
C TYR A 33 -15.28 -10.91 -11.94
N ALA A 34 -16.03 -9.87 -12.31
CA ALA A 34 -15.65 -9.06 -13.46
C ALA A 34 -14.31 -8.38 -13.17
N GLU A 35 -13.44 -8.30 -14.17
CA GLU A 35 -12.22 -7.51 -14.05
C GLU A 35 -12.57 -6.06 -13.67
N ALA A 36 -11.78 -5.49 -12.78
CA ALA A 36 -11.97 -4.09 -12.41
C ALA A 36 -11.83 -3.20 -13.65
N PRO A 37 -12.63 -2.13 -13.79
CA PRO A 37 -12.47 -1.14 -14.84
C PRO A 37 -11.03 -0.66 -14.98
N LEU A 38 -10.56 -0.54 -16.22
CA LEU A 38 -9.18 -0.17 -16.56
C LEU A 38 -8.66 1.08 -15.81
N PRO A 39 -9.43 2.17 -15.62
CA PRO A 39 -8.97 3.33 -14.84
C PRO A 39 -8.59 2.99 -13.39
N ILE A 40 -9.31 2.07 -12.73
CA ILE A 40 -9.05 1.66 -11.35
C ILE A 40 -7.71 0.93 -11.26
N VAL A 41 -7.46 0.03 -12.21
CA VAL A 41 -6.19 -0.73 -12.27
C VAL A 41 -5.03 0.23 -12.48
N ILE A 42 -5.15 1.20 -13.39
CA ILE A 42 -4.11 2.21 -13.62
C ILE A 42 -3.81 2.98 -12.35
N THR A 43 -4.82 3.49 -11.64
CA THR A 43 -4.60 4.26 -10.40
C THR A 43 -3.92 3.42 -9.32
N LEU A 44 -4.32 2.16 -9.14
CA LEU A 44 -3.68 1.24 -8.19
C LEU A 44 -2.22 0.96 -8.55
N CYS A 45 -1.94 0.64 -9.82
CA CYS A 45 -0.59 0.39 -10.31
C CYS A 45 0.31 1.63 -10.17
N LEU A 46 -0.21 2.81 -10.50
CA LEU A 46 0.51 4.07 -10.35
C LEU A 46 0.85 4.34 -8.88
N THR A 47 -0.10 4.12 -7.97
CA THR A 47 0.12 4.33 -6.52
C THR A 47 1.13 3.33 -5.95
N ALA A 48 1.07 2.07 -6.37
CA ALA A 48 2.05 1.05 -6.00
C ALA A 48 3.44 1.42 -6.51
N LEU A 49 3.55 1.83 -7.79
CA LEU A 49 4.80 2.26 -8.39
C LEU A 49 5.38 3.50 -7.68
N ALA A 50 4.54 4.51 -7.41
CA ALA A 50 4.96 5.70 -6.68
C ALA A 50 5.50 5.35 -5.29
N THR A 51 4.84 4.44 -4.55
CA THR A 51 5.32 3.95 -3.25
C THR A 51 6.72 3.33 -3.36
N LEU A 52 6.94 2.49 -4.39
CA LEU A 52 8.26 1.89 -4.63
C LEU A 52 9.31 2.94 -4.99
N VAL A 53 9.00 3.86 -5.91
CA VAL A 53 9.91 4.93 -6.33
C VAL A 53 10.31 5.81 -5.13
N LEU A 54 9.34 6.22 -4.31
CA LEU A 54 9.61 7.03 -3.11
C LEU A 54 10.45 6.27 -2.06
N PHE A 55 10.26 4.97 -1.94
CA PHE A 55 11.07 4.13 -1.06
C PHE A 55 12.55 4.09 -1.49
N PHE A 56 12.82 3.99 -2.80
CA PHE A 56 14.18 3.97 -3.33
C PHE A 56 14.80 5.37 -3.48
N MET A 57 13.99 6.41 -3.65
CA MET A 57 14.45 7.81 -3.79
C MET A 57 13.93 8.69 -2.63
N PRO A 58 14.29 8.40 -1.37
CA PRO A 58 13.81 9.17 -0.22
C PRO A 58 14.33 10.61 -0.19
N GLY A 59 15.37 10.92 -0.97
CA GLY A 59 15.94 12.26 -1.07
C GLY A 59 14.97 13.30 -1.66
N ILE A 60 14.08 12.90 -2.58
CA ILE A 60 13.10 13.82 -3.19
C ILE A 60 12.13 14.38 -2.14
N PRO A 61 11.39 13.55 -1.38
CA PRO A 61 10.50 14.08 -0.34
C PRO A 61 11.26 14.76 0.80
N LEU A 62 12.49 14.30 1.10
CA LEU A 62 13.31 14.92 2.13
C LEU A 62 13.70 16.37 1.77
N GLN A 63 14.17 16.60 0.55
CA GLN A 63 14.51 17.95 0.07
C GLN A 63 13.29 18.87 0.06
N LEU A 64 12.14 18.38 -0.41
CA LEU A 64 10.88 19.14 -0.35
C LEU A 64 10.52 19.52 1.08
N SER A 65 10.65 18.57 2.03
CA SER A 65 10.37 18.86 3.45
C SER A 65 11.33 19.89 4.05
N GLN A 66 12.60 19.86 3.65
CA GLN A 66 13.61 20.81 4.12
C GLN A 66 13.34 22.22 3.61
N SER A 67 12.96 22.37 2.33
CA SER A 67 12.55 23.67 1.78
C SER A 67 11.36 24.25 2.54
N LEU A 68 10.35 23.44 2.85
CA LEU A 68 9.17 23.88 3.61
C LEU A 68 9.50 24.29 5.06
N VAL A 69 10.41 23.57 5.73
CA VAL A 69 10.80 23.89 7.11
C VAL A 69 11.71 25.12 7.18
N GLN A 70 12.58 25.33 6.19
CA GLN A 70 13.44 26.51 6.11
C GLN A 70 12.68 27.82 5.82
N GLU A 71 11.48 27.71 5.25
CA GLU A 71 10.57 28.85 5.01
C GLU A 71 9.71 29.22 6.23
N LEU A 72 9.73 28.43 7.31
CA LEU A 72 9.11 28.79 8.60
C LEU A 72 10.08 29.68 9.43
N PRO A 73 9.62 30.79 10.02
CA PRO A 73 10.43 31.68 10.84
C PRO A 73 10.93 31.06 12.15
#